data_AF-A0A2V6BFM9-F1
#
_entry.id   AF-A0A2V6BFM9-F1
#
_cell.length_a   1.000
_cell.length_b   1.000
_cell.length_c   1.000
_cell.angle_alpha   90.00
_cell.angle_beta   90.00
_cell.angle_gamma   90.00
#
_symmetry.space_group_name_H-M   'P 1'
#
loop_
_entity.id
_entity.type
_entity.pdbx_description
1 polymer ?
#
loop_
_entity_poly.entity_id
_entity_poly.type
_entity_poly.pdbx_seq_one_letter_code
_entity_poly.pdbx_strand_id
1 'polypeptide(L)' 'MVILDEMFAALLEWRKDCQLTGIRTVKFLVPLKPEQPFTICFSASRDRPGEVNFCCRVEDRIIVEGRLEVCWETQ' A
#
# COMPACT_ATOMS: atom_id res chain seq x y z
N MET A 1 -4.69 -7.16 -12.57
CA MET A 1 -5.14 -5.92 -11.87
C MET A 1 -3.89 -5.13 -11.53
N VAL A 2 -3.57 -4.09 -12.32
CA VAL A 2 -2.23 -3.48 -12.37
C VAL A 2 -1.82 -2.81 -11.04
N ILE A 3 -2.74 -2.15 -10.35
CA ILE A 3 -2.44 -1.40 -9.11
C ILE A 3 -1.92 -2.27 -7.97
N LEU A 4 -2.42 -3.50 -7.83
CA LEU A 4 -1.93 -4.37 -6.76
C LEU A 4 -0.49 -4.77 -7.03
N ASP A 5 -0.15 -5.13 -8.27
CA ASP A 5 1.19 -5.55 -8.66
C ASP A 5 2.22 -4.43 -8.40
N GLU A 6 1.88 -3.20 -8.79
CA GLU A 6 2.70 -2.01 -8.50
C GLU A 6 2.84 -1.76 -6.99
N MET A 7 1.77 -1.99 -6.22
CA MET A 7 1.84 -1.91 -4.75
C MET A 7 2.75 -2.99 -4.16
N PHE A 8 2.72 -4.22 -4.67
CA PHE A 8 3.62 -5.29 -4.22
C PHE A 8 5.08 -4.94 -4.51
N ALA A 9 5.38 -4.47 -5.71
CA ALA A 9 6.72 -4.02 -6.09
C ALA A 9 7.22 -2.90 -5.17
N ALA A 10 6.41 -1.85 -4.98
CA ALA A 10 6.76 -0.73 -4.11
C ALA A 10 6.90 -1.14 -2.63
N LEU A 11 6.11 -2.11 -2.17
CA LEU A 11 6.22 -2.64 -0.80
C LEU A 11 7.53 -3.41 -0.61
N LEU A 12 7.93 -4.22 -1.60
CA LEU A 12 9.19 -4.98 -1.58
C LEU A 12 10.40 -4.04 -1.61
N GLU A 13 10.32 -2.94 -2.37
CA GLU A 13 11.34 -1.89 -2.37
C GLU A 13 11.43 -1.16 -1.03
N TRP A 14 10.30 -0.87 -0.40
CA TRP A 14 10.26 -0.20 0.90
C TRP A 14 10.78 -1.09 2.04
N ARG A 15 10.43 -2.38 2.03
CA ARG A 15 10.82 -3.37 3.04
C ARG A 15 11.07 -4.73 2.39
N LYS A 16 12.35 -5.08 2.18
CA LYS A 16 12.75 -6.34 1.54
C LYS A 16 12.32 -7.61 2.28
N ASP A 17 12.16 -7.57 3.60
CA ASP A 17 11.77 -8.72 4.45
C ASP A 17 10.27 -8.77 4.78
N CYS A 18 9.46 -8.00 4.06
CA CYS A 18 8.04 -7.82 4.34
C CYS A 18 7.21 -8.45 3.22
N GLN A 19 6.54 -9.57 3.52
CA GLN A 19 5.60 -10.19 2.58
C GLN A 19 4.19 -9.67 2.84
N LEU A 20 3.51 -9.22 1.80
CA LEU A 20 2.08 -8.91 1.88
C LEU A 20 1.29 -10.21 2.00
N THR A 21 0.64 -10.42 3.14
CA THR A 21 -0.17 -11.61 3.41
C THR A 21 -1.65 -11.37 3.17
N GLY A 22 -2.08 -10.10 3.18
CA GLY A 22 -3.46 -9.77 2.90
C GLY A 22 -3.72 -8.29 2.80
N ILE A 23 -4.90 -7.96 2.28
CA ILE A 23 -5.37 -6.58 2.20
C ILE A 23 -6.57 -6.47 3.14
N ARG A 24 -6.41 -5.76 4.25
CA ARG A 24 -7.45 -5.65 5.29
C ARG A 24 -8.56 -4.71 4.85
N THR A 25 -8.20 -3.57 4.29
CA THR A 25 -9.18 -2.61 3.79
C THR A 25 -8.57 -1.79 2.67
N VAL A 26 -9.39 -1.47 1.67
CA VAL A 26 -9.07 -0.50 0.63
C VAL A 26 -10.28 0.37 0.43
N LYS A 27 -10.07 1.68 0.45
CA LYS A 27 -11.06 2.68 0.12
C LYS A 27 -10.58 3.48 -1.05
N PHE A 28 -11.35 3.41 -2.12
CA PHE A 28 -11.18 4.24 -3.30
C PHE A 28 -11.99 5.52 -3.07
N LEU A 29 -11.31 6.61 -2.75
CA LEU A 29 -11.94 7.91 -2.52
C LEU A 29 -12.28 8.62 -3.84
N VAL A 30 -11.49 8.35 -4.88
CA VAL A 30 -11.62 8.95 -6.20
C VAL A 30 -11.39 7.87 -7.25
N PRO A 31 -12.14 7.85 -8.35
CA PRO A 31 -11.85 6.96 -9.47
C PRO A 31 -10.48 7.30 -10.07
N LEU A 32 -9.62 6.29 -10.18
CA LEU A 32 -8.36 6.38 -10.90
C LEU A 32 -8.64 6.43 -12.40
N LYS A 33 -8.00 7.37 -13.09
CA LYS A 33 -7.96 7.35 -14.55
C LYS A 33 -6.84 6.42 -15.02
N PRO A 34 -7.02 5.70 -16.14
CA PRO A 34 -5.92 4.99 -16.77
C PRO A 34 -4.76 5.96 -17.06
N GLU A 35 -3.52 5.48 -16.92
CA GLU A 35 -2.28 6.22 -17.20
C GLU A 35 -2.02 7.45 -16.30
N GLN A 36 -2.87 7.69 -15.30
CA GLN A 36 -2.66 8.79 -14.36
C GLN A 36 -1.52 8.44 -13.39
N PRO A 37 -0.46 9.26 -13.31
CA PRO A 37 0.61 9.03 -12.34
C PRO A 37 0.08 9.26 -10.92
N PHE A 38 0.46 8.37 -10.01
CA PHE A 38 0.18 8.47 -8.59
C PHE A 38 1.42 8.06 -7.79
N THR A 39 1.50 8.53 -6.55
CA THR A 39 2.54 8.17 -5.60
C THR A 39 1.96 7.24 -4.55
N ILE A 40 2.63 6.12 -4.30
CA ILE A 40 2.28 5.19 -3.23
C ILE A 40 3.09 5.57 -1.99
N CYS A 41 2.41 5.76 -0.88
CA CYS A 41 3.03 6.04 0.41
C CYS A 41 2.70 4.92 1.39
N PHE A 42 3.73 4.35 2.02
CA PHE A 42 3.58 3.38 3.09
C PHE A 42 3.90 4.02 4.44
N SER A 43 3.19 3.59 5.47
CA SER A 43 3.40 4.04 6.85
C SER A 43 3.15 2.90 7.80
N ALA A 44 4.15 2.59 8.63
CA ALA A 44 4.02 1.55 9.65
C ALA A 44 2.89 1.91 10.63
N SER A 45 1.98 0.99 10.88
CA SER A 45 0.97 1.18 11.93
C SER A 45 1.66 1.05 13.29
N ARG A 46 1.67 2.11 14.10
CA ARG A 46 2.19 2.05 15.48
C ARG A 46 1.34 1.18 16.40
N ASP A 47 0.06 1.01 16.05
CA ASP A 47 -0.94 0.36 16.89
C ASP A 47 -0.92 -1.17 16.73
N ARG A 48 -0.56 -1.68 15.55
CA ARG A 48 -0.58 -3.13 15.26
C ARG A 48 0.69 -3.59 14.54
N PRO A 49 1.53 -4.40 15.20
CA PRO A 49 2.64 -5.06 14.52
C PRO A 49 2.09 -6.00 13.44
N GLY A 50 2.65 -5.93 12.23
CA GLY A 50 2.16 -6.69 11.08
C GLY A 50 1.10 -5.96 10.22
N GLU A 51 0.76 -4.71 10.54
CA GLU A 51 -0.08 -3.88 9.67
C GLU A 51 0.68 -2.67 9.13
N VAL A 52 0.54 -2.46 7.82
CA VAL A 52 1.09 -1.30 7.11
C VAL A 52 -0.07 -0.52 6.53
N ASN A 53 -0.15 0.75 6.90
CA ASN A 53 -1.08 1.67 6.25
C ASN A 53 -0.48 2.08 4.91
N PHE A 54 -1.31 2.14 3.87
CA PHE A 54 -0.90 2.66 2.58
C PHE A 54 -1.89 3.71 2.10
N CYS A 55 -1.39 4.68 1.35
CA CYS A 55 -2.24 5.58 0.59
C CYS A 55 -1.62 5.91 -0.76
N CYS A 56 -2.48 6.05 -1.76
CA CYS A 56 -2.10 6.56 -3.07
C CYS A 56 -2.51 8.03 -3.14
N ARG A 57 -1.58 8.87 -3.58
CA ARG A 57 -1.78 10.29 -3.79
C ARG A 57 -1.58 10.66 -5.25
N VAL A 58 -2.41 11.56 -5.76
CA VAL A 58 -2.18 12.21 -7.03
C VAL A 58 -2.00 13.69 -6.74
N GLU A 59 -0.85 14.22 -7.14
CA GLU A 59 -0.40 15.59 -6.82
C GLU A 59 -0.30 15.77 -5.29
N ASP A 60 -1.39 16.14 -4.61
CA ASP A 60 -1.47 16.22 -3.14
C ASP A 60 -2.71 15.51 -2.56
N ARG A 61 -3.62 15.04 -3.43
CA ARG A 61 -4.90 14.48 -3.02
C ARG A 61 -4.79 12.98 -2.82
N ILE A 62 -5.22 12.51 -1.64
CA ILE A 62 -5.40 11.07 -1.38
C ILE A 62 -6.56 10.57 -2.24
N ILE A 63 -6.26 9.62 -3.11
CA ILE A 63 -7.23 8.99 -4.01
C ILE A 63 -7.59 7.57 -3.57
N VAL A 64 -6.67 6.89 -2.90
CA VAL A 64 -6.85 5.56 -2.33
C VAL A 64 -6.20 5.56 -0.96
N GLU A 65 -6.85 4.98 0.01
CA GLU A 65 -6.27 4.69 1.32
C GLU A 65 -6.62 3.27 1.71
N GLY A 66 -5.78 2.65 2.53
CA GLY A 66 -6.07 1.32 3.00
C GLY A 66 -5.05 0.80 3.97
N ARG A 67 -5.26 -0.47 4.30
CA ARG A 67 -4.40 -1.21 5.21
C ARG A 67 -4.05 -2.56 4.63
N LEU A 68 -2.76 -2.84 4.68
CA LEU A 68 -2.13 -4.06 4.28
C LEU A 68 -1.76 -4.85 5.53
N GLU A 69 -1.99 -6.15 5.47
CA GLU A 69 -1.42 -7.10 6.42
C GLU A 69 -0.13 -7.63 5.83
N VAL A 70 0.91 -7.55 6.64
CA VAL A 70 2.24 -7.97 6.27
C VAL A 70 2.77 -8.95 7.30
N CYS A 71 3.33 -10.06 6.83
CA CYS A 71 4.15 -10.92 7.67
C CYS A 71 5.61 -10.58 7.46
N TRP A 72 6.33 -10.63 8.57
CA TRP A 72 7.76 -10.45 8.58
C TRP A 72 8.30 -11.87 8.70
N GLU A 73 9.07 -12.32 7.72
CA GLU A 73 9.82 -13.56 7.90
C GLU A 73 10.80 -13.30 9.04
N THR A 74 10.47 -13.84 10.21
CA THR A 74 11.36 -13.78 11.37
C THR A 74 12.43 -14.83 11.09
N GLN A 75 13.58 -14.38 10.60
CA GLN A 75 14.75 -15.24 10.39
C GLN A 75 15.24 -15.82 11.72
#